data_AF-A0A1E9HEA8-F1
#
_entry.id   AF-A0A1E9HEA8-F1
#
_cell.length_a   1.000
_cell.length_b   1.000
_cell.length_c   1.000
_cell.angle_alpha   90.00
_cell.angle_beta   90.00
_cell.angle_gamma   90.00
#
_symmetry.space_group_name_H-M   'P 1'
#
loop_
_entity.id
_entity.type
_entity.pdbx_description
1 polymer ?
#
loop_
_entity_poly.entity_id
_entity_poly.type
_entity_poly.pdbx_seq_one_letter_code
_entity_poly.pdbx_strand_id
1 'polypeptide(L)'
;MHTSKVERGAMHLNVSVPEKTLEHWVSQYLTYRYRSNAALWWPVRGEDVDVQSLPHLPGKAVQLELKTTTPGAKGRHKVIVDIGQLIDYLRSDVPVYYVIPRPTWSGELKPAAHSSGVPATDIAFSRSGHKWWFAEWMIVLTAKQVAKVLSKEVAAHGSTVRGKRERLVLFTVGPRGRVTARWGTGVKPPVIYEWRDFWTRLGRCGEPDWPQVVRVPSEHVQGRMQLSRDDVRSALADAANSIDEDGRFQGELTDFVASETEGFRIMEPADEVPDPLLDSEDEEHRQIVFLDARALQN
;
A
#
# COMPACT_ATOMS: atom_id res chain seq x y z
N MET A 1 -53.54 1.82 -3.53
CA MET A 1 -52.37 2.17 -2.70
C MET A 1 -51.33 1.08 -2.87
N HIS A 2 -50.32 1.32 -3.70
CA HIS A 2 -49.14 0.46 -3.82
C HIS A 2 -47.95 1.36 -3.54
N THR A 3 -47.36 1.19 -2.36
CA THR A 3 -46.15 1.86 -1.93
C THR A 3 -44.97 1.22 -2.64
N SER A 4 -44.38 1.93 -3.59
CA SER A 4 -43.11 1.57 -4.19
C SER A 4 -42.00 1.71 -3.14
N LYS A 5 -41.36 0.58 -2.83
CA LYS A 5 -40.06 0.54 -2.14
C LYS A 5 -39.06 1.29 -3.02
N VAL A 6 -38.58 2.43 -2.53
CA VAL A 6 -37.38 3.07 -3.07
C VAL A 6 -36.19 2.21 -2.63
N GLU A 7 -35.72 1.35 -3.53
CA GLU A 7 -34.39 0.76 -3.42
C GLU A 7 -33.38 1.91 -3.41
N ARG A 8 -32.79 2.17 -2.24
CA ARG A 8 -31.56 2.96 -2.15
C ARG A 8 -30.45 2.08 -2.71
N GLY A 9 -30.30 2.09 -4.03
CA GLY A 9 -29.13 1.52 -4.67
C GLY A 9 -27.89 2.18 -4.08
N ALA A 10 -26.93 1.36 -3.65
CA ALA A 10 -25.59 1.81 -3.31
C ALA A 10 -25.11 2.72 -4.45
N MET A 11 -24.93 4.00 -4.16
CA MET A 11 -24.49 4.98 -5.12
C MET A 11 -23.02 4.65 -5.40
N HIS A 12 -22.75 3.84 -6.44
CA HIS A 12 -21.39 3.61 -6.90
C HIS A 12 -20.77 4.98 -7.16
N LEU A 13 -19.84 5.39 -6.29
CA LEU A 13 -19.12 6.63 -6.49
C LEU A 13 -18.32 6.44 -7.77
N ASN A 14 -18.55 7.31 -8.75
CA ASN A 14 -17.69 7.36 -9.92
C ASN A 14 -16.26 7.61 -9.44
N VAL A 15 -15.32 6.76 -9.85
CA VAL A 15 -13.89 6.85 -9.51
C VAL A 15 -13.07 7.07 -10.77
N SER A 16 -11.94 7.76 -10.64
CA SER A 16 -11.10 8.09 -11.78
C SER A 16 -10.48 6.85 -12.40
N VAL A 17 -10.06 5.90 -11.56
CA VAL A 17 -9.63 4.57 -11.98
C VAL A 17 -10.42 3.56 -11.11
N PRO A 18 -11.06 2.55 -11.71
CA PRO A 18 -11.66 1.48 -10.94
C PRO A 18 -10.62 0.77 -10.08
N GLU A 19 -10.98 0.44 -8.85
CA GLU A 19 -10.08 -0.18 -7.89
C GLU A 19 -9.51 -1.50 -8.40
N LYS A 20 -10.35 -2.47 -8.79
CA LYS A 20 -9.91 -3.75 -9.38
C LYS A 20 -8.91 -3.57 -10.52
N THR A 21 -9.02 -2.49 -11.28
CA THR A 21 -8.04 -2.16 -12.33
C THR A 21 -6.68 -1.76 -11.73
N LEU A 22 -6.66 -0.94 -10.69
CA LEU A 22 -5.42 -0.61 -9.94
C LEU A 22 -4.80 -1.86 -9.31
N GLU A 23 -5.62 -2.73 -8.69
CA GLU A 23 -5.14 -3.98 -8.09
C GLU A 23 -4.41 -4.87 -9.10
N HIS A 24 -5.01 -5.04 -10.28
CA HIS A 24 -4.41 -5.80 -11.37
C HIS A 24 -3.13 -5.16 -11.88
N TRP A 25 -3.09 -3.85 -12.08
CA TRP A 25 -1.87 -3.16 -12.54
C TRP A 25 -0.74 -3.25 -11.53
N VAL A 26 -1.02 -3.05 -10.24
CA VAL A 26 -0.04 -3.22 -9.16
C VAL A 26 0.50 -4.64 -9.16
N SER A 27 -0.39 -5.64 -9.22
CA SER A 27 0.02 -7.05 -9.26
C SER A 27 0.91 -7.35 -10.48
N GLN A 28 0.52 -6.89 -11.67
CA GLN A 28 1.32 -7.03 -12.89
C GLN A 28 2.69 -6.36 -12.78
N TYR A 29 2.77 -5.15 -12.20
CA TYR A 29 4.04 -4.46 -11.98
C TYR A 29 4.96 -5.25 -11.06
N LEU A 30 4.43 -5.75 -9.94
CA LEU A 30 5.21 -6.49 -8.96
C LEU A 30 5.69 -7.83 -9.51
N THR A 31 4.80 -8.58 -10.16
CA THR A 31 5.16 -9.83 -10.83
C THR A 31 6.17 -9.59 -11.96
N TYR A 32 6.06 -8.50 -12.72
CA TYR A 32 7.06 -8.21 -13.76
C TYR A 32 8.42 -7.82 -13.16
N ARG A 33 8.41 -6.96 -12.11
CA ARG A 33 9.62 -6.45 -11.46
C ARG A 33 10.39 -7.53 -10.70
N TYR A 34 9.67 -8.39 -9.98
CA TYR A 34 10.25 -9.36 -9.04
C TYR A 34 10.10 -10.81 -9.50
N ARG A 35 9.42 -11.06 -10.62
CA ARG A 35 9.21 -12.40 -11.21
C ARG A 35 8.59 -13.36 -10.19
N SER A 36 9.19 -14.54 -10.05
CA SER A 36 8.81 -15.59 -9.10
C SER A 36 9.16 -15.29 -7.64
N ASN A 37 9.82 -14.16 -7.36
CA ASN A 37 10.35 -13.86 -6.03
C ASN A 37 9.42 -12.95 -5.22
N ALA A 38 8.19 -12.75 -5.70
CA ALA A 38 7.14 -12.02 -5.00
C ALA A 38 5.91 -12.91 -4.79
N ALA A 39 5.40 -12.95 -3.57
CA ALA A 39 4.09 -13.50 -3.26
C ALA A 39 3.12 -12.34 -2.96
N LEU A 40 1.97 -12.38 -3.61
CA LEU A 40 0.94 -11.36 -3.49
C LEU A 40 -0.32 -12.01 -2.92
N TRP A 41 -0.87 -11.44 -1.86
CA TRP A 41 -2.15 -11.89 -1.30
C TRP A 41 -3.12 -10.71 -1.18
N TRP A 42 -4.35 -10.98 -1.61
CA TRP A 42 -5.49 -10.07 -1.67
C TRP A 42 -6.62 -10.69 -0.85
N PRO A 43 -6.62 -10.50 0.48
CA PRO A 43 -7.71 -11.00 1.30
C PRO A 43 -9.03 -10.43 0.78
N VAL A 44 -10.06 -11.29 0.72
CA VAL A 44 -11.43 -10.80 0.56
C VAL A 44 -11.90 -10.20 1.89
N ARG A 45 -12.95 -9.39 1.84
CA ARG A 45 -13.49 -8.66 2.99
C ARG A 45 -13.53 -9.50 4.28
N GLY A 46 -12.94 -8.97 5.36
CA GLY A 46 -12.98 -9.58 6.69
C GLY A 46 -11.94 -10.67 6.94
N GLU A 47 -11.13 -11.03 5.94
CA GLU A 47 -9.95 -11.87 6.18
C GLU A 47 -8.83 -11.01 6.75
N ASP A 48 -8.44 -11.27 7.98
CA ASP A 48 -7.30 -10.61 8.60
C ASP A 48 -5.97 -11.14 8.07
N VAL A 49 -5.01 -10.23 8.00
CA VAL A 49 -3.66 -10.51 7.52
C VAL A 49 -2.84 -11.10 8.65
N ASP A 50 -2.67 -12.41 8.64
CA ASP A 50 -1.74 -13.06 9.54
C ASP A 50 -0.32 -13.08 8.92
N VAL A 51 0.66 -12.49 9.61
CA VAL A 51 2.08 -12.53 9.20
C VAL A 51 2.60 -13.97 9.14
N GLN A 52 2.02 -14.89 9.92
CA GLN A 52 2.34 -16.32 9.86
C GLN A 52 1.82 -16.99 8.57
N SER A 53 0.84 -16.39 7.88
CA SER A 53 0.37 -16.88 6.58
C SER A 53 1.32 -16.52 5.42
N LEU A 54 2.32 -15.68 5.66
CA LEU A 54 3.35 -15.36 4.67
C LEU A 54 4.20 -16.61 4.35
N PRO A 55 4.77 -16.71 3.13
CA PRO A 55 5.66 -17.80 2.77
C PRO A 55 6.76 -18.03 3.81
N HIS A 56 7.05 -19.30 4.11
CA HIS A 56 8.17 -19.69 4.98
C HIS A 56 9.51 -19.52 4.26
N LEU A 57 9.87 -18.27 3.99
CA LEU A 57 11.09 -17.86 3.29
C LEU A 57 11.69 -16.64 3.98
N PRO A 58 13.03 -16.48 3.96
CA PRO A 58 13.66 -15.22 4.35
C PRO A 58 13.26 -14.13 3.34
N GLY A 59 12.92 -12.95 3.82
CA GLY A 59 12.38 -11.89 2.96
C GLY A 59 11.80 -10.70 3.72
N LYS A 60 10.97 -9.94 3.02
CA LYS A 60 10.30 -8.74 3.54
C LYS A 60 8.82 -8.76 3.19
N ALA A 61 7.99 -8.28 4.11
CA ALA A 61 6.58 -8.03 3.84
C ALA A 61 6.19 -6.59 4.14
N VAL A 62 5.32 -6.06 3.27
CA VAL A 62 4.61 -4.80 3.47
C VAL A 62 3.17 -4.96 3.05
N GLN A 63 2.30 -4.15 3.63
CA GLN A 63 0.91 -4.03 3.21
C GLN A 63 0.71 -2.73 2.44
N LEU A 64 -0.04 -2.80 1.35
CA LEU A 64 -0.44 -1.69 0.53
C LEU A 64 -1.94 -1.46 0.73
N GLU A 65 -2.33 -0.24 1.05
CA GLU A 65 -3.70 0.24 1.04
C GLU A 65 -3.91 1.04 -0.24
N LEU A 66 -4.58 0.45 -1.22
CA LEU A 66 -4.82 1.09 -2.50
C LEU A 66 -6.02 2.01 -2.40
N LYS A 67 -5.80 3.29 -2.70
CA LYS A 67 -6.88 4.27 -2.78
C LYS A 67 -7.26 4.52 -4.22
N THR A 68 -8.52 4.88 -4.43
CA THR A 68 -8.99 5.47 -5.68
C THR A 68 -9.17 6.98 -5.49
N THR A 69 -9.36 7.70 -6.60
CA THR A 69 -9.75 9.11 -6.55
C THR A 69 -11.18 9.29 -7.03
N THR A 70 -11.98 10.07 -6.31
CA THR A 70 -13.29 10.53 -6.78
C THR A 70 -13.11 11.78 -7.64
N PRO A 71 -13.42 11.74 -8.95
CA PRO A 71 -13.36 12.92 -9.80
C PRO A 71 -14.47 13.91 -9.45
N GLY A 72 -14.23 15.17 -9.74
CA GLY A 72 -15.18 16.26 -9.59
C GLY A 72 -14.96 17.31 -10.68
N ALA A 73 -15.81 18.34 -10.66
CA ALA A 73 -15.78 19.38 -11.68
C ALA A 73 -14.41 20.09 -11.77
N LYS A 74 -14.04 20.49 -12.99
CA LYS A 74 -12.83 21.25 -13.33
C LYS A 74 -11.52 20.49 -13.01
N GLY A 75 -11.44 19.22 -13.41
CA GLY A 75 -10.22 18.42 -13.26
C GLY A 75 -9.81 18.18 -11.81
N ARG A 76 -10.78 18.15 -10.89
CA ARG A 76 -10.52 17.93 -9.46
C ARG A 76 -10.65 16.46 -9.14
N HIS A 77 -9.72 15.91 -8.35
CA HIS A 77 -9.71 14.51 -7.94
C HIS A 77 -9.48 14.45 -6.42
N LYS A 78 -10.40 13.86 -5.68
CA LYS A 78 -10.32 13.74 -4.21
C LYS A 78 -9.89 12.34 -3.82
N VAL A 79 -9.01 12.23 -2.84
CA VAL A 79 -8.70 10.98 -2.15
C VAL A 79 -9.31 11.05 -0.76
N ILE A 80 -10.02 9.99 -0.39
CA ILE A 80 -10.71 9.87 0.88
C ILE A 80 -10.08 8.72 1.67
N VAL A 81 -9.95 8.91 2.98
CA VAL A 81 -9.42 7.93 3.92
C VAL A 81 -10.41 7.77 5.07
N ASP A 82 -10.60 6.54 5.54
CA ASP A 82 -11.31 6.27 6.78
C ASP A 82 -10.37 6.48 7.98
N ILE A 83 -10.77 7.33 8.93
CA ILE A 83 -9.95 7.69 10.09
C ILE A 83 -9.83 6.54 11.10
N GLY A 84 -10.89 5.73 11.27
CA GLY A 84 -10.86 4.56 12.14
C GLY A 84 -9.87 3.51 11.62
N GLN A 85 -9.96 3.22 10.32
CA GLN A 85 -9.02 2.34 9.60
C GLN A 85 -7.58 2.87 9.69
N LEU A 86 -7.36 4.17 9.54
CA LEU A 86 -6.02 4.75 9.67
C LEU A 86 -5.45 4.56 11.09
N ILE A 87 -6.26 4.74 12.13
CA ILE A 87 -5.83 4.53 13.52
C ILE A 87 -5.50 3.05 13.78
N ASP A 88 -6.28 2.15 13.20
CA ASP A 88 -6.02 0.71 13.23
C ASP A 88 -4.66 0.36 12.59
N TYR A 89 -4.40 0.90 11.40
CA TYR A 89 -3.12 0.71 10.70
C TYR A 89 -1.91 1.31 11.41
N LEU A 90 -2.09 2.34 12.24
CA LEU A 90 -1.00 2.89 13.06
C LEU A 90 -0.67 2.00 14.25
N ARG A 91 -1.56 1.08 14.62
CA ARG A 91 -1.38 0.14 15.75
C ARG A 91 -0.98 -1.26 15.30
N SER A 92 -1.21 -1.60 14.04
CA SER A 92 -0.82 -2.89 13.47
C SER A 92 0.69 -3.08 13.45
N ASP A 93 1.14 -4.28 13.81
CA ASP A 93 2.53 -4.70 13.60
C ASP A 93 2.86 -4.90 12.11
N VAL A 94 1.84 -5.06 11.26
CA VAL A 94 1.99 -5.14 9.80
C VAL A 94 1.95 -3.75 9.19
N PRO A 95 3.06 -3.30 8.60
CA PRO A 95 3.17 -1.96 8.07
C PRO A 95 2.32 -1.66 6.85
N VAL A 96 1.53 -0.58 6.92
CA VAL A 96 0.66 -0.16 5.82
C VAL A 96 1.18 1.08 5.09
N TYR A 97 1.25 0.98 3.76
CA TYR A 97 1.54 2.07 2.83
C TYR A 97 0.30 2.44 2.02
N TYR A 98 -0.09 3.70 2.05
CA TYR A 98 -1.16 4.22 1.20
C TYR A 98 -0.62 4.45 -0.21
N VAL A 99 -1.19 3.75 -1.18
CA VAL A 99 -0.85 3.85 -2.59
C VAL A 99 -1.95 4.61 -3.31
N ILE A 100 -1.62 5.79 -3.83
CA ILE A 100 -2.59 6.79 -4.26
C ILE A 100 -2.36 7.14 -5.73
N PRO A 101 -3.39 7.07 -6.59
CA PRO A 101 -3.32 7.58 -7.94
C PRO A 101 -3.28 9.10 -7.92
N ARG A 102 -2.39 9.68 -8.73
CA ARG A 102 -2.29 11.12 -9.02
C ARG A 102 -2.57 11.35 -10.52
N PRO A 103 -3.85 11.25 -10.95
CA PRO A 103 -4.21 11.34 -12.37
C PRO A 103 -3.72 12.64 -13.02
N THR A 104 -3.26 12.53 -14.27
CA THR A 104 -2.89 13.66 -15.13
C THR A 104 -3.99 14.05 -16.12
N TRP A 105 -5.16 13.41 -16.00
CA TRP A 105 -6.36 13.65 -16.79
C TRP A 105 -7.54 14.08 -15.92
N SER A 106 -8.59 14.62 -16.54
CA SER A 106 -9.82 15.01 -15.84
C SER A 106 -10.89 13.91 -15.93
N GLY A 107 -11.61 13.69 -14.84
CA GLY A 107 -12.77 12.79 -14.83
C GLY A 107 -12.41 11.31 -14.68
N GLU A 108 -13.27 10.45 -15.22
CA GLU A 108 -13.07 9.00 -15.26
C GLU A 108 -12.10 8.61 -16.38
N LEU A 109 -11.35 7.52 -16.17
CA LEU A 109 -10.35 7.01 -17.11
C LEU A 109 -10.92 6.76 -18.51
N LYS A 110 -12.05 6.05 -18.61
CA LYS A 110 -12.65 5.66 -19.91
C LYS A 110 -13.06 6.88 -20.75
N PRO A 111 -13.85 7.84 -20.22
CA PRO A 111 -14.13 9.10 -20.93
C PRO A 111 -12.86 9.89 -21.28
N ALA A 112 -11.90 10.01 -20.36
CA ALA A 112 -10.67 10.75 -20.61
C ALA A 112 -9.83 10.13 -21.75
N ALA A 113 -9.75 8.80 -21.80
CA ALA A 113 -9.11 8.05 -22.88
C ALA A 113 -9.79 8.30 -24.22
N HIS A 114 -11.11 8.18 -24.23
CA HIS A 114 -11.92 8.43 -25.42
C HIS A 114 -11.70 9.85 -25.96
N SER A 115 -11.76 10.88 -25.10
CA SER A 115 -11.51 12.27 -25.49
C SER A 115 -10.09 12.52 -25.99
N SER A 116 -9.13 11.71 -25.55
CA SER A 116 -7.71 11.81 -25.97
C SER A 116 -7.39 10.95 -27.20
N GLY A 117 -8.38 10.23 -27.76
CA GLY A 117 -8.18 9.37 -28.92
C GLY A 117 -7.30 8.15 -28.67
N VAL A 118 -7.16 7.72 -27.42
CA VAL A 118 -6.32 6.57 -27.03
C VAL A 118 -7.15 5.48 -26.33
N PRO A 119 -6.78 4.19 -26.41
CA PRO A 119 -7.40 3.16 -25.59
C PRO A 119 -7.25 3.46 -24.10
N ALA A 120 -8.26 3.14 -23.29
CA ALA A 120 -8.19 3.32 -21.82
C ALA A 120 -7.05 2.52 -21.19
N THR A 121 -6.70 1.38 -21.80
CA THR A 121 -5.52 0.58 -21.41
C THR A 121 -4.22 1.35 -21.58
N ASP A 122 -4.14 2.26 -22.55
CA ASP A 122 -2.91 2.90 -22.97
C ASP A 122 -2.64 4.21 -22.21
N ILE A 123 -3.66 4.78 -21.55
CA ILE A 123 -3.47 5.87 -20.57
C ILE A 123 -2.64 5.39 -19.36
N ALA A 124 -2.86 4.16 -18.93
CA ALA A 124 -2.22 3.60 -17.75
C ALA A 124 -1.08 2.62 -18.06
N PHE A 125 -1.15 1.96 -19.20
CA PHE A 125 -0.16 0.99 -19.64
C PHE A 125 0.09 1.19 -21.13
N SER A 126 0.95 2.15 -21.46
CA SER A 126 1.40 2.28 -22.85
C SER A 126 2.24 1.06 -23.23
N ARG A 127 1.83 0.36 -24.30
CA ARG A 127 2.51 -0.84 -24.81
C ARG A 127 3.87 -0.53 -25.44
N SER A 128 4.15 0.73 -25.79
CA SER A 128 5.42 1.18 -26.35
C SER A 128 5.68 2.66 -26.06
N GLY A 129 6.83 2.96 -25.46
CA GLY A 129 7.24 4.32 -25.12
C GLY A 129 7.81 4.45 -23.70
N HIS A 130 8.55 5.52 -23.43
CA HIS A 130 9.33 5.66 -22.19
C HIS A 130 8.56 6.16 -20.96
N LYS A 131 7.29 6.64 -21.06
CA LYS A 131 6.74 7.55 -20.02
C LYS A 131 5.26 7.41 -19.64
N TRP A 132 4.57 6.33 -19.98
CA TRP A 132 3.13 6.20 -19.71
C TRP A 132 2.84 4.85 -19.04
N TRP A 133 3.46 4.64 -17.88
CA TRP A 133 3.13 3.52 -17.01
C TRP A 133 2.40 4.04 -15.78
N PHE A 134 1.45 3.29 -15.24
CA PHE A 134 0.69 3.71 -14.07
C PHE A 134 1.62 4.04 -12.89
N ALA A 135 2.74 3.34 -12.82
CA ALA A 135 3.88 3.59 -11.96
C ALA A 135 4.44 5.03 -11.97
N GLU A 136 4.21 5.83 -13.02
CA GLU A 136 4.66 7.23 -13.12
C GLU A 136 3.74 8.23 -12.42
N TRP A 137 2.48 7.83 -12.17
CA TRP A 137 1.49 8.69 -11.56
C TRP A 137 0.90 8.10 -10.27
N MET A 138 1.39 6.94 -9.82
CA MET A 138 1.12 6.44 -8.48
C MET A 138 2.14 7.01 -7.50
N ILE A 139 1.63 7.45 -6.36
CA ILE A 139 2.45 7.90 -5.24
C ILE A 139 2.21 7.03 -4.01
N VAL A 140 3.18 6.99 -3.11
CA VAL A 140 3.14 6.20 -1.89
C VAL A 140 3.38 7.10 -0.69
N LEU A 141 2.59 6.89 0.37
CA LEU A 141 2.75 7.49 1.69
C LEU A 141 2.72 6.42 2.77
N THR A 142 3.46 6.59 3.86
CA THR A 142 3.30 5.74 5.04
C THR A 142 2.01 6.10 5.79
N ALA A 143 1.45 5.16 6.55
CA ALA A 143 0.32 5.47 7.46
C ALA A 143 0.65 6.64 8.41
N LYS A 144 1.88 6.72 8.94
CA LYS A 144 2.35 7.84 9.77
C LYS A 144 2.28 9.20 9.04
N GLN A 145 2.65 9.24 7.75
CA GLN A 145 2.54 10.46 6.94
C GLN A 145 1.08 10.87 6.72
N VAL A 146 0.20 9.90 6.44
CA VAL A 146 -1.25 10.15 6.29
C VAL A 146 -1.84 10.70 7.59
N ALA A 147 -1.50 10.08 8.73
CA ALA A 147 -1.90 10.53 10.06
C ALA A 147 -1.42 11.95 10.37
N LYS A 148 -0.21 12.30 9.96
CA LYS A 148 0.31 13.67 10.12
C LYS A 148 -0.46 14.68 9.28
N VAL A 149 -0.90 14.33 8.07
CA VAL A 149 -1.74 15.21 7.23
C VAL A 149 -3.13 15.41 7.83
N LEU A 150 -3.67 14.38 8.49
CA LEU A 150 -5.01 14.34 9.09
C LEU A 150 -4.96 14.43 10.63
N SER A 151 -3.94 15.10 11.20
CA SER A 151 -3.65 15.00 12.63
C SER A 151 -4.78 15.52 13.51
N LYS A 152 -5.52 16.53 13.04
CA LYS A 152 -6.68 17.09 13.76
C LYS A 152 -7.84 16.11 13.76
N GLU A 153 -8.09 15.49 12.62
CA GLU A 153 -9.17 14.54 12.40
C GLU A 153 -8.92 13.23 13.18
N VAL A 154 -7.68 12.76 13.18
CA VAL A 154 -7.21 11.60 13.97
C VAL A 154 -7.34 11.87 15.47
N ALA A 155 -6.84 13.00 15.95
CA ALA A 155 -6.94 13.37 17.37
C ALA A 155 -8.39 13.54 17.82
N ALA A 156 -9.26 14.09 16.98
CA ALA A 156 -10.68 14.25 17.27
C ALA A 156 -11.47 12.94 17.23
N HIS A 157 -11.01 11.92 16.48
CA HIS A 157 -11.70 10.63 16.36
C HIS A 157 -11.31 9.64 17.47
N GLY A 158 -10.01 9.52 17.75
CA GLY A 158 -9.47 8.81 18.93
C GLY A 158 -9.73 7.30 19.05
N SER A 159 -10.42 6.66 18.08
CA SER A 159 -10.80 5.25 18.13
C SER A 159 -10.58 4.54 16.79
N THR A 160 -10.54 3.20 16.80
CA THR A 160 -10.45 2.36 15.60
C THR A 160 -11.81 2.14 14.93
N VAL A 161 -12.89 2.71 15.47
CA VAL A 161 -14.25 2.59 14.91
C VAL A 161 -14.28 3.23 13.52
N ARG A 162 -14.65 2.43 12.50
CA ARG A 162 -14.69 2.83 11.09
C ARG A 162 -15.94 3.65 10.74
N GLY A 163 -15.96 4.22 9.53
CA GLY A 163 -17.06 4.97 8.93
C GLY A 163 -16.80 6.48 8.81
N LYS A 164 -15.81 7.02 9.53
CA LYS A 164 -15.47 8.45 9.46
C LYS A 164 -14.51 8.72 8.31
N ARG A 165 -15.05 9.21 7.20
CA ARG A 165 -14.32 9.47 5.95
C ARG A 165 -13.86 10.92 5.83
N GLU A 166 -12.56 11.12 5.62
CA GLU A 166 -11.94 12.44 5.50
C GLU A 166 -11.12 12.60 4.21
N ARG A 167 -11.04 13.84 3.72
CA ARG A 167 -10.28 14.15 2.49
C ARG A 167 -8.79 14.29 2.81
N LEU A 168 -8.00 13.29 2.44
CA LEU A 168 -6.55 13.33 2.51
C LEU A 168 -5.96 14.40 1.58
N VAL A 169 -6.33 14.34 0.29
CA VAL A 169 -5.79 15.24 -0.74
C VAL A 169 -6.83 15.57 -1.79
N LEU A 170 -6.72 16.79 -2.33
CA LEU A 170 -7.39 17.21 -3.55
C LEU A 170 -6.33 17.50 -4.61
N PHE A 171 -6.28 16.68 -5.66
CA PHE A 171 -5.54 16.98 -6.86
C PHE A 171 -6.36 17.88 -7.79
N THR A 172 -5.70 18.81 -8.46
CA THR A 172 -6.28 19.64 -9.52
C THR A 172 -5.41 19.52 -10.76
N VAL A 173 -6.00 19.05 -11.85
CA VAL A 173 -5.36 18.89 -13.14
C VAL A 173 -5.52 20.19 -13.93
N GLY A 174 -4.41 20.86 -14.16
CA GLY A 174 -4.32 22.06 -14.99
C GLY A 174 -4.06 21.76 -16.46
N PRO A 175 -3.83 22.81 -17.27
CA PRO A 175 -3.47 22.66 -18.67
C PRO A 175 -2.26 21.73 -18.86
N ARG A 176 -2.28 20.94 -19.94
CA ARG A 176 -1.23 19.98 -20.30
C ARG A 176 -0.96 18.89 -19.23
N GLY A 177 -1.96 18.57 -18.40
CA GLY A 177 -1.86 17.51 -17.41
C GLY A 177 -1.02 17.84 -16.17
N ARG A 178 -0.67 19.11 -15.96
CA ARG A 178 0.05 19.54 -14.75
C ARG A 178 -0.83 19.37 -13.52
N VAL A 179 -0.38 18.57 -12.54
CA VAL A 179 -1.14 18.31 -11.32
C VAL A 179 -0.66 19.19 -10.17
N THR A 180 -1.59 19.81 -9.45
CA THR A 180 -1.32 20.44 -8.14
C THR A 180 -2.07 19.69 -7.04
N ALA A 181 -1.53 19.70 -5.82
CA ALA A 181 -2.08 18.95 -4.70
C ALA A 181 -2.36 19.87 -3.51
N ARG A 182 -3.54 19.74 -2.91
CA ARG A 182 -3.90 20.39 -1.64
C ARG A 182 -4.17 19.35 -0.56
N TRP A 183 -3.19 19.17 0.32
CA TRP A 183 -3.15 18.23 1.43
C TRP A 183 -3.81 18.81 2.68
N GLY A 184 -4.70 18.04 3.32
CA GLY A 184 -5.36 18.44 4.57
C GLY A 184 -5.91 19.88 4.56
N THR A 185 -6.05 20.47 5.75
CA THR A 185 -6.37 21.90 5.90
C THR A 185 -5.28 22.57 6.74
N GLY A 186 -4.46 23.41 6.09
CA GLY A 186 -3.40 24.17 6.76
C GLY A 186 -2.15 23.36 7.12
N VAL A 187 -1.93 22.22 6.49
CA VAL A 187 -0.80 21.32 6.78
C VAL A 187 0.24 21.38 5.65
N LYS A 188 1.53 21.25 6.00
CA LYS A 188 2.61 21.13 5.01
C LYS A 188 2.42 19.86 4.18
N PRO A 189 2.67 19.88 2.86
CA PRO A 189 2.66 18.67 2.05
C PRO A 189 3.57 17.57 2.64
N PRO A 190 3.15 16.30 2.64
CA PRO A 190 3.99 15.20 3.07
C PRO A 190 5.16 14.99 2.09
N VAL A 191 6.17 14.24 2.51
CA VAL A 191 7.18 13.72 1.58
C VAL A 191 6.49 12.64 0.73
N ILE A 192 6.53 12.81 -0.58
CA ILE A 192 5.88 11.92 -1.53
C ILE A 192 6.94 10.99 -2.10
N TYR A 193 6.66 9.69 -2.10
CA TYR A 193 7.48 8.71 -2.80
C TYR A 193 6.78 8.32 -4.10
N GLU A 194 7.47 8.49 -5.23
CA GLU A 194 6.97 7.98 -6.51
C GLU A 194 7.03 6.44 -6.48
N TRP A 195 6.04 5.77 -7.07
CA TRP A 195 5.88 4.31 -6.96
C TRP A 195 7.14 3.53 -7.37
N ARG A 196 7.82 3.92 -8.45
CA ARG A 196 9.06 3.27 -8.88
C ARG A 196 10.20 3.41 -7.86
N ASP A 197 10.36 4.61 -7.31
CA ASP A 197 11.40 4.92 -6.34
C ASP A 197 11.13 4.20 -5.03
N PHE A 198 9.86 4.10 -4.64
CA PHE A 198 9.42 3.36 -3.46
C PHE A 198 9.95 1.92 -3.48
N TRP A 199 9.68 1.17 -4.55
CA TRP A 199 10.14 -0.22 -4.68
C TRP A 199 11.66 -0.36 -4.76
N THR A 200 12.34 0.64 -5.32
CA THR A 200 13.81 0.66 -5.38
C THR A 200 14.42 0.86 -4.00
N ARG A 201 13.83 1.74 -3.18
CA ARG A 201 14.26 1.97 -1.79
C ARG A 201 13.88 0.82 -0.87
N LEU A 202 12.67 0.28 -0.99
CA LEU A 202 12.19 -0.83 -0.16
C LEU A 202 13.07 -2.09 -0.34
N GLY A 203 13.52 -2.35 -1.57
CA GLY A 203 14.51 -3.39 -1.87
C GLY A 203 15.75 -3.31 -0.97
N ARG A 204 16.20 -2.08 -0.67
CA ARG A 204 17.36 -1.77 0.17
C ARG A 204 17.04 -1.49 1.65
N CYS A 205 15.95 -2.07 2.14
CA CYS A 205 15.46 -1.93 3.53
C CYS A 205 14.83 -0.57 3.84
N GLY A 206 14.44 0.21 2.83
CA GLY A 206 13.68 1.45 3.01
C GLY A 206 14.45 2.56 3.76
N GLU A 207 13.73 3.61 4.18
CA GLU A 207 14.29 4.71 4.99
C GLU A 207 14.15 4.46 6.48
N PRO A 208 14.92 5.17 7.35
CA PRO A 208 14.71 5.38 8.78
C PRO A 208 13.53 4.68 9.45
N ASP A 209 12.41 5.26 9.06
CA ASP A 209 11.08 5.22 9.62
C ASP A 209 10.11 4.41 8.74
N TRP A 210 10.59 3.77 7.68
CA TRP A 210 9.75 2.98 6.78
C TRP A 210 9.35 1.67 7.45
N PRO A 211 8.06 1.51 7.73
CA PRO A 211 7.61 0.34 8.43
C PRO A 211 7.66 -0.86 7.45
N GLN A 212 8.31 -1.95 7.84
CA GLN A 212 8.28 -3.22 7.10
C GLN A 212 8.46 -4.39 8.08
N VAL A 213 7.91 -5.56 7.75
CA VAL A 213 8.26 -6.81 8.43
C VAL A 213 9.41 -7.43 7.67
N VAL A 214 10.40 -7.93 8.39
CA VAL A 214 11.55 -8.64 7.83
C VAL A 214 11.66 -9.99 8.48
N ARG A 215 11.77 -11.02 7.65
CA ARG A 215 11.95 -12.41 8.07
C ARG A 215 13.38 -12.84 7.76
N VAL A 216 14.16 -13.19 8.77
CA VAL A 216 15.57 -13.60 8.63
C VAL A 216 15.81 -14.96 9.28
N PRO A 217 16.79 -15.76 8.84
CA PRO A 217 17.09 -17.02 9.50
C PRO A 217 17.53 -16.81 10.94
N SER A 218 16.98 -17.64 11.84
CA SER A 218 17.23 -17.56 13.28
C SER A 218 18.72 -17.72 13.61
N GLU A 219 19.50 -18.48 12.81
CA GLU A 219 20.95 -18.62 13.01
C GLU A 219 21.72 -17.29 12.88
N HIS A 220 21.24 -16.33 12.09
CA HIS A 220 21.91 -15.03 11.91
C HIS A 220 21.66 -14.06 13.08
N VAL A 221 20.70 -14.37 13.95
CA VAL A 221 20.17 -13.41 14.93
C VAL A 221 20.11 -13.95 16.35
N GLN A 222 20.68 -15.13 16.62
CA GLN A 222 20.63 -15.84 17.91
C GLN A 222 20.62 -14.91 19.15
N GLY A 223 19.45 -14.76 19.77
CA GLY A 223 19.25 -13.98 21.00
C GLY A 223 19.26 -12.44 20.84
N ARG A 224 19.34 -11.92 19.61
CA ARG A 224 19.30 -10.47 19.32
C ARG A 224 17.86 -9.97 19.30
N MET A 225 17.54 -9.08 20.22
CA MET A 225 16.25 -8.38 20.24
C MET A 225 16.17 -7.23 19.23
N GLN A 226 17.32 -6.77 18.72
CA GLN A 226 17.42 -5.67 17.76
C GLN A 226 18.52 -5.92 16.73
N LEU A 227 18.26 -5.47 15.50
CA LEU A 227 19.16 -5.53 14.36
C LEU A 227 19.32 -4.15 13.73
N SER A 228 20.54 -3.83 13.31
CA SER A 228 20.74 -2.70 12.40
C SER A 228 20.22 -3.03 10.99
N ARG A 229 20.11 -2.02 10.14
CA ARG A 229 19.76 -2.22 8.73
C ARG A 229 20.80 -3.02 7.97
N ASP A 230 22.07 -2.81 8.30
CA ASP A 230 23.18 -3.53 7.68
C ASP A 230 23.20 -4.99 8.12
N ASP A 231 22.86 -5.29 9.38
CA ASP A 231 22.67 -6.66 9.88
C ASP A 231 21.58 -7.36 9.07
N VAL A 232 20.40 -6.74 8.96
CA VAL A 232 19.27 -7.27 8.20
C VAL A 232 19.64 -7.49 6.73
N ARG A 233 20.29 -6.50 6.10
CA ARG A 233 20.69 -6.61 4.69
C ARG A 233 21.67 -7.75 4.49
N SER A 234 22.63 -7.92 5.39
CA SER A 234 23.62 -8.99 5.30
C SER A 234 22.97 -10.35 5.51
N ALA A 235 22.13 -10.50 6.54
CA ALA A 235 21.40 -11.74 6.80
C ALA A 235 20.50 -12.15 5.62
N LEU A 236 19.77 -11.20 5.01
CA LEU A 236 18.96 -11.50 3.82
C LEU A 236 19.82 -11.82 2.60
N ALA A 237 20.95 -11.13 2.40
CA ALA A 237 21.84 -11.41 1.29
C ALA A 237 22.44 -12.83 1.38
N ASP A 238 22.84 -13.25 2.58
CA ASP A 238 23.33 -14.61 2.84
C ASP A 238 22.22 -15.64 2.64
N ALA A 239 21.04 -15.39 3.23
CA ALA A 239 19.90 -16.29 3.19
C ALA A 239 19.34 -16.51 1.77
N ALA A 240 19.53 -15.56 0.86
CA ALA A 240 19.13 -15.71 -0.54
C ALA A 240 19.84 -16.89 -1.24
N ASN A 241 21.06 -17.24 -0.81
CA ASN A 241 21.81 -18.39 -1.34
C ASN A 241 21.39 -19.72 -0.68
N SER A 242 20.63 -19.66 0.43
CA SER A 242 20.12 -20.81 1.16
C SER A 242 18.72 -21.24 0.73
N ILE A 243 18.12 -20.53 -0.24
CA ILE A 243 16.85 -20.93 -0.87
C ILE A 243 17.18 -21.88 -2.02
N ASP A 244 16.57 -23.06 -2.03
CA ASP A 244 16.83 -24.07 -3.06
C ASP A 244 16.20 -23.73 -4.42
N GLU A 245 16.47 -24.58 -5.42
CA GLU A 245 15.97 -24.43 -6.79
C GLU A 245 14.44 -24.48 -6.87
N ASP A 246 13.79 -25.19 -5.94
CA ASP A 246 12.33 -25.28 -5.83
C ASP A 246 11.73 -24.09 -5.06
N GLY A 247 12.56 -23.16 -4.59
CA GLY A 247 12.12 -21.98 -3.84
C GLY A 247 11.72 -22.29 -2.41
N ARG A 248 12.33 -23.28 -1.76
CA ARG A 248 12.09 -23.65 -0.37
C ARG A 248 13.27 -23.28 0.53
N PHE A 249 12.96 -23.04 1.81
CA PHE A 249 13.93 -22.79 2.87
C PHE A 249 13.65 -23.75 4.04
N GLN A 250 14.70 -24.36 4.59
CA GLN A 250 14.59 -25.42 5.62
C GLN A 250 14.93 -24.95 7.05
N GLY A 251 15.41 -23.72 7.21
CA GLY A 251 15.79 -23.18 8.52
C GLY A 251 14.62 -22.59 9.30
N GLU A 252 14.87 -22.29 10.57
CA GLU A 252 13.97 -21.47 11.38
C GLU A 252 14.08 -20.00 10.99
N LEU A 253 12.96 -19.29 11.08
CA LEU A 253 12.87 -17.89 10.70
C LEU A 253 12.41 -17.07 11.91
N THR A 254 12.99 -15.88 12.06
CA THR A 254 12.61 -14.90 13.08
C THR A 254 12.11 -13.64 12.39
N ASP A 255 10.96 -13.14 12.85
CA ASP A 255 10.34 -11.92 12.32
C ASP A 255 10.78 -10.69 13.11
N PHE A 256 11.08 -9.61 12.38
CA PHE A 256 11.45 -8.32 12.91
C PHE A 256 10.60 -7.22 12.28
N VAL A 257 10.28 -6.19 13.05
CA VAL A 257 9.58 -4.98 12.58
C VAL A 257 10.49 -3.77 12.69
N ALA A 258 10.30 -2.78 11.81
CA ALA A 258 11.06 -1.54 11.86
C ALA A 258 10.89 -0.83 13.22
N SER A 259 12.01 -0.39 13.81
CA SER A 259 12.03 0.37 15.07
C SER A 259 11.94 1.87 14.82
N GLU A 260 11.46 2.63 15.81
CA GLU A 260 11.42 4.10 15.75
C GLU A 260 12.81 4.74 15.94
N THR A 261 13.74 4.02 16.57
CA THR A 261 15.09 4.50 16.93
C THR A 261 16.18 4.01 15.97
N GLU A 262 15.81 3.78 14.71
CA GLU A 262 16.61 3.13 13.66
C GLU A 262 16.78 1.61 13.85
N GLY A 263 16.82 0.88 12.73
CA GLY A 263 16.96 -0.57 12.71
C GLY A 263 15.63 -1.32 12.86
N PHE A 264 15.72 -2.51 13.42
CA PHE A 264 14.62 -3.46 13.52
C PHE A 264 14.60 -4.09 14.91
N ARG A 265 13.40 -4.31 15.45
CA ARG A 265 13.18 -5.03 16.72
C ARG A 265 12.47 -6.34 16.43
N ILE A 266 12.67 -7.34 17.28
CA ILE A 266 11.94 -8.60 17.15
C ILE A 266 10.42 -8.33 17.21
N MET A 267 9.68 -9.02 16.36
CA MET A 267 8.22 -9.03 16.40
C MET A 267 7.81 -9.98 17.52
N GLU A 268 7.10 -9.47 18.51
CA GLU A 268 6.52 -10.34 19.54
C GLU A 268 5.39 -11.15 18.90
N PRO A 269 5.24 -12.44 19.25
CA PRO A 269 4.11 -13.21 18.76
C PRO A 269 2.82 -12.52 19.20
N ALA A 270 1.94 -12.23 18.24
CA ALA A 270 0.65 -11.63 18.55
C ALA A 270 -0.13 -12.59 19.46
N ASP A 271 -0.62 -12.09 20.60
CA ASP A 271 -1.71 -12.75 21.32
C ASP A 271 -2.89 -12.89 20.36
N GLU A 272 -3.60 -14.03 20.39
CA GLU A 272 -4.79 -14.28 19.55
C GLU A 272 -5.69 -13.04 19.55
N VAL A 273 -5.66 -12.29 18.44
CA VAL A 273 -6.51 -11.12 18.29
C VAL A 273 -7.93 -11.67 18.12
N PRO A 274 -8.89 -11.28 18.98
CA PRO A 274 -10.26 -11.73 18.81
C PRO A 274 -10.76 -11.19 17.47
N ASP A 275 -11.16 -12.11 16.59
CA ASP A 275 -11.78 -11.84 15.30
C ASP A 275 -12.88 -10.78 15.47
N PRO A 276 -12.64 -9.52 15.09
CA PRO A 276 -13.67 -8.53 15.15
C PRO A 276 -14.56 -8.81 13.94
N LEU A 277 -15.61 -9.59 14.16
CA LEU A 277 -16.80 -9.63 13.30
C LEU A 277 -17.35 -8.19 13.16
N LEU A 278 -16.76 -7.43 12.25
CA LEU A 278 -17.18 -6.10 11.88
C LEU A 278 -17.96 -6.20 10.57
N ASP A 279 -19.27 -6.21 10.73
CA ASP A 279 -20.29 -5.89 9.71
C ASP A 279 -20.14 -4.43 9.21
N SER A 280 -18.92 -3.96 8.90
CA SER A 280 -18.76 -2.69 8.19
C SER A 280 -18.92 -2.95 6.70
N GLU A 281 -19.93 -2.34 6.07
CA GLU A 281 -20.16 -2.33 4.61
C GLU A 281 -19.03 -1.62 3.81
N ASP A 282 -17.94 -1.25 4.47
CA ASP A 282 -16.80 -0.57 3.85
C ASP A 282 -15.83 -1.61 3.25
N GLU A 283 -15.57 -1.48 1.96
CA GLU A 283 -14.60 -2.30 1.23
C GLU A 283 -13.18 -2.07 1.76
N GLU A 284 -12.45 -3.16 2.03
CA GLU A 284 -11.04 -3.13 2.40
C GLU A 284 -10.19 -3.42 1.16
N HIS A 285 -9.21 -2.54 0.89
CA HIS A 285 -8.40 -2.59 -0.33
C HIS A 285 -6.94 -2.89 0.00
N ARG A 286 -6.75 -3.91 0.84
CA ARG A 286 -5.46 -4.34 1.37
C ARG A 286 -4.81 -5.32 0.41
N GLN A 287 -3.56 -5.08 0.06
CA GLN A 287 -2.70 -6.04 -0.62
C GLN A 287 -1.45 -6.29 0.21
N ILE A 288 -1.14 -7.55 0.47
CA ILE A 288 0.15 -7.91 1.06
C ILE A 288 1.12 -8.24 -0.05
N VAL A 289 2.33 -7.72 0.08
CA VAL A 289 3.43 -8.00 -0.81
C VAL A 289 4.56 -8.58 0.03
N PHE A 290 4.85 -9.86 -0.20
CA PHE A 290 6.05 -10.50 0.30
C PHE A 290 7.08 -10.59 -0.81
N LEU A 291 8.31 -10.15 -0.53
CA LEU A 291 9.47 -10.25 -1.40
C LEU A 291 10.48 -11.17 -0.73
N ASP A 292 10.82 -12.29 -1.37
CA ASP A 292 11.86 -13.17 -0.84
C ASP A 292 13.25 -12.51 -0.92
N ALA A 293 14.21 -13.06 -0.20
CA ALA A 293 15.57 -12.52 -0.13
C ALA A 293 16.26 -12.37 -1.50
N ARG A 294 15.94 -13.21 -2.49
CA ARG A 294 16.50 -13.14 -3.86
C ARG A 294 15.97 -11.93 -4.62
N ALA A 295 14.76 -11.46 -4.31
CA ALA A 295 14.20 -10.23 -4.88
C ALA A 295 14.95 -8.96 -4.46
N LEU A 296 15.67 -9.02 -3.33
CA LEU A 296 16.22 -7.84 -2.62
C LEU A 296 17.67 -7.52 -2.99
N GLN A 297 18.33 -8.39 -3.77
CA GLN A 297 19.73 -8.23 -4.19
C GLN A 297 19.94 -7.26 -5.38
N ASN A 298 18.93 -6.45 -5.75
CA ASN A 298 18.95 -5.52 -6.89
C ASN A 298 19.42 -4.09 -6.55
#